data_AF-A0A8S9KER5-F1
#
_entry.id   AF-A0A8S9KER5-F1
#
_cell.length_a   1.000
_cell.length_b   1.000
_cell.length_c   1.000
_cell.angle_alpha   90.00
_cell.angle_beta   90.00
_cell.angle_gamma   90.00
#
_symmetry.space_group_name_H-M   'P 1'
#
loop_
_entity.id
_entity.type
_entity.pdbx_description
1 polymer ?
#
loop_
_entity_poly.entity_id
_entity_poly.type
_entity_poly.pdbx_seq_one_letter_code
_entity_poly.pdbx_strand_id
1 'polypeptide(L)'
;MYYNQSGPLLPLLCNPFNHDLTDRPCSPGELDLNNATQAWSSFVCQVNTNGTCVTTGRLTPALYGQMASCVNISTGLINDAPFLVQLQDCSYAKQTFRDITNNNCPGLRRYGYWVYVGLAMLSTAVMLSLVFWIIYSRERQHRKEALPEYSDSKEIVRVNF
;
A
#
# COMPACT_ATOMS: atom_id res chain seq x y z
N MET A 1 31.79 4.88 36.65
CA MET A 1 31.62 3.42 36.41
C MET A 1 32.98 2.84 36.07
N TYR A 2 33.46 1.84 36.82
CA TYR A 2 34.74 1.17 36.58
C TYR A 2 34.47 -0.14 35.83
N TYR A 3 34.96 -0.23 34.59
CA TYR A 3 34.82 -1.43 33.77
C TYR A 3 36.15 -2.20 33.82
N ASN A 4 36.15 -3.38 34.42
CA ASN A 4 37.31 -4.26 34.38
C ASN A 4 37.41 -4.87 32.97
N GLN A 5 38.28 -4.31 32.12
CA GLN A 5 38.45 -4.70 30.71
C GLN A 5 39.63 -5.65 30.49
N SER A 6 39.99 -6.46 31.50
CA SER A 6 41.17 -7.35 31.44
C SER A 6 41.03 -8.52 30.43
N GLY A 7 39.94 -8.56 29.64
CA GLY A 7 39.70 -9.56 28.61
C GLY A 7 40.28 -9.19 27.23
N PRO A 8 40.49 -10.18 26.35
CA PRO A 8 40.96 -9.96 24.98
C PRO A 8 40.03 -9.03 24.20
N LEU A 9 40.58 -8.39 23.16
CA LEU A 9 39.82 -7.55 22.23
C LEU A 9 38.72 -8.36 21.57
N LEU A 10 37.51 -7.79 21.51
CA LEU A 10 36.43 -8.40 20.77
C LEU A 10 36.75 -8.37 19.28
N PRO A 11 36.46 -9.45 18.54
CA PRO A 11 36.50 -9.42 17.09
C PRO A 11 35.45 -8.43 16.57
N LEU A 12 35.81 -7.71 15.51
CA LEU A 12 34.95 -6.73 14.86
C LEU A 12 33.82 -7.47 14.13
N LEU A 13 32.59 -6.96 14.22
CA LEU A 13 31.48 -7.47 13.43
C LEU A 13 31.67 -7.05 11.97
N CYS A 14 31.49 -7.99 11.05
CA CYS A 14 31.54 -7.73 9.62
C CYS A 14 30.39 -6.82 9.19
N ASN A 15 30.72 -5.81 8.37
CA ASN A 15 29.71 -5.05 7.64
C ASN A 15 29.50 -5.72 6.27
N PRO A 16 28.30 -6.25 5.98
CA PRO A 16 28.01 -6.93 4.72
C PRO A 16 27.93 -5.98 3.52
N PHE A 17 27.91 -4.66 3.75
CA PHE A 17 27.79 -3.66 2.68
C PHE A 17 29.01 -2.76 2.60
N ASN A 18 29.40 -2.40 1.38
CA ASN A 18 30.31 -1.30 1.10
C ASN A 18 29.61 0.06 1.31
N HIS A 19 30.38 1.15 1.25
CA HIS A 19 29.83 2.51 1.37
C HIS A 19 28.85 2.87 0.23
N ASP A 20 28.93 2.17 -0.90
CA ASP A 20 28.01 2.27 -2.03
C ASP A 20 26.84 1.28 -1.95
N LEU A 21 26.64 0.63 -0.79
CA LEU A 21 25.60 -0.36 -0.51
C LEU A 21 25.71 -1.64 -1.34
N THR A 22 26.84 -1.89 -2.00
CA THR A 22 27.09 -3.17 -2.68
C THR A 22 27.49 -4.25 -1.70
N ASP A 23 27.18 -5.50 -2.02
CA ASP A 23 27.55 -6.66 -1.21
C ASP A 23 29.07 -6.78 -1.10
N ARG A 24 29.57 -6.89 0.13
CA ARG A 24 30.99 -6.99 0.46
C ARG A 24 31.26 -8.31 1.20
N PRO A 25 32.25 -9.12 0.76
CA PRO A 25 32.71 -10.25 1.54
C PRO A 25 33.48 -9.77 2.79
N CYS A 26 33.23 -10.43 3.93
CA CYS A 26 33.90 -10.15 5.19
C CYS A 26 35.41 -10.34 5.07
N SER A 27 36.19 -9.41 5.63
CA SER A 27 37.65 -9.47 5.61
C SER A 27 38.18 -10.46 6.67
N PRO A 28 39.38 -11.04 6.47
CA PRO A 28 39.97 -11.96 7.45
C PRO A 28 40.11 -11.30 8.83
N GLY A 29 39.47 -11.88 9.85
CA GLY A 29 39.43 -11.34 11.22
C GLY A 29 38.15 -10.58 11.58
N GLU A 30 37.27 -10.31 10.61
CA GLU A 30 35.90 -9.88 10.86
C GLU A 30 35.00 -11.10 11.12
N LEU A 31 34.01 -10.91 11.98
CA LEU A 31 33.08 -11.95 12.38
C LEU A 31 31.76 -11.80 11.64
N ASP A 32 31.31 -12.86 10.98
CA ASP A 32 30.01 -12.88 10.30
C ASP A 32 28.86 -12.71 11.29
N LEU A 33 27.80 -11.98 10.91
CA LEU A 33 26.62 -11.74 11.73
C LEU A 33 25.96 -13.05 12.22
N ASN A 34 25.96 -14.12 11.43
CA ASN A 34 25.38 -15.41 11.83
C ASN A 34 26.19 -16.10 12.93
N ASN A 35 27.51 -15.94 12.91
CA ASN A 35 28.42 -16.59 13.86
C ASN A 35 28.77 -15.68 15.05
N ALA A 36 28.31 -14.42 15.03
CA ALA A 36 28.72 -13.40 15.99
C ALA A 36 28.34 -13.72 17.44
N THR A 37 27.10 -14.15 17.65
CA THR A 37 26.59 -14.54 18.98
C THR A 37 27.37 -15.70 19.56
N GLN A 38 27.67 -16.71 18.75
CA GLN A 38 28.43 -17.88 19.18
C GLN A 38 29.86 -17.50 19.54
N ALA A 39 30.55 -16.70 18.72
CA ALA A 39 31.93 -16.33 19.03
C ALA A 39 32.05 -15.38 20.22
N TRP A 40 31.09 -14.46 20.44
CA TRP A 40 31.12 -13.57 21.60
C TRP A 40 30.78 -14.27 22.92
N SER A 41 30.09 -15.42 22.88
CA SER A 41 29.74 -16.18 24.09
C SER A 41 30.96 -16.57 24.94
N SER A 42 32.13 -16.81 24.32
CA SER A 42 33.37 -17.13 25.03
C SER A 42 34.05 -15.93 25.69
N PHE A 43 33.59 -14.70 25.41
CA PHE A 43 34.14 -13.45 25.97
C PHE A 43 33.29 -12.89 27.12
N VAL A 44 32.21 -13.59 27.48
CA VAL A 44 31.31 -13.23 28.58
C VAL A 44 31.95 -13.56 29.93
N CYS A 45 32.02 -12.58 30.80
CA CYS A 45 32.52 -12.71 32.16
C CYS A 45 31.40 -13.05 33.15
N GLN A 46 31.77 -13.59 34.31
CA GLN A 46 30.88 -13.63 35.47
C GLN A 46 30.88 -12.28 36.16
N VAL A 47 29.69 -11.78 36.53
CA VAL A 47 29.52 -10.47 37.18
C VAL A 47 29.26 -10.61 38.68
N ASN A 48 29.69 -9.61 39.46
CA ASN A 48 29.27 -9.46 40.86
C ASN A 48 27.91 -8.77 40.99
N THR A 49 27.45 -8.55 42.23
CA THR A 49 26.22 -7.82 42.56
C THR A 49 26.18 -6.37 42.05
N ASN A 50 27.34 -5.76 41.79
CA ASN A 50 27.49 -4.42 41.21
C ASN A 50 27.57 -4.42 39.67
N GLY A 51 27.44 -5.58 39.01
CA GLY A 51 27.46 -5.70 37.56
C GLY A 51 28.84 -5.59 36.91
N THR A 52 29.93 -5.68 37.69
CA THR A 52 31.31 -5.66 37.16
C THR A 52 31.85 -7.09 36.99
N CYS A 53 32.65 -7.30 35.92
CA CYS A 53 33.31 -8.57 35.65
C CYS A 53 34.27 -8.95 36.78
N VAL A 54 34.07 -10.14 37.35
CA VAL A 54 34.93 -10.77 38.37
C VAL A 54 35.97 -11.68 37.69
N THR A 55 35.59 -12.35 36.61
CA THR A 55 36.48 -13.21 35.81
C THR A 55 37.06 -12.47 34.61
N THR A 56 38.12 -13.03 34.02
CA THR A 56 38.73 -12.54 32.78
C THR A 56 37.72 -12.63 31.63
N GLY A 57 37.15 -11.49 31.25
CA GLY A 57 36.21 -11.36 30.16
C GLY A 57 35.88 -9.89 29.95
N ARG A 58 35.37 -9.55 28.76
CA ARG A 58 35.16 -8.15 28.35
C ARG A 58 33.68 -7.78 28.24
N LEU A 59 32.78 -8.77 28.13
CA LEU A 59 31.33 -8.55 28.15
C LEU A 59 30.72 -8.99 29.46
N THR A 60 29.88 -8.12 30.02
CA THR A 60 28.90 -8.53 31.03
C THR A 60 27.73 -9.27 30.36
N PRO A 61 27.01 -10.16 31.06
CA PRO A 61 25.84 -10.83 30.52
C PRO A 61 24.77 -9.87 29.99
N ALA A 62 24.62 -8.70 30.62
CA ALA A 62 23.68 -7.66 30.18
C ALA A 62 24.09 -7.05 28.82
N LEU A 63 25.37 -6.70 28.64
CA LEU A 63 25.89 -6.17 27.38
C LEU A 63 25.83 -7.23 26.28
N TYR A 64 26.18 -8.46 26.60
CA TYR A 64 26.06 -9.59 25.67
C TYR A 64 24.62 -9.77 25.18
N GLY A 65 23.64 -9.73 26.09
CA GLY A 65 22.22 -9.84 25.72
C GLY A 65 21.77 -8.73 24.76
N GLN A 66 22.21 -7.49 24.98
CA GLN A 66 21.92 -6.36 24.10
C GLN A 66 22.56 -6.54 22.70
N MET A 67 23.84 -6.91 22.65
CA MET A 67 24.55 -7.14 21.39
C MET A 67 23.98 -8.33 20.61
N ALA A 68 23.68 -9.43 21.30
CA ALA A 68 23.10 -10.62 20.68
C ALA A 68 21.69 -10.35 20.12
N SER A 69 20.88 -9.57 20.83
CA SER A 69 19.57 -9.15 20.34
C SER A 69 19.69 -8.28 19.08
N CYS A 70 20.62 -7.32 19.08
CA CYS A 70 20.89 -6.45 17.94
C CYS A 70 21.33 -7.24 16.70
N VAL A 71 22.25 -8.19 16.88
CA VAL A 71 22.70 -9.08 15.81
C VAL A 71 21.56 -9.94 15.30
N ASN A 72 20.77 -10.56 16.19
CA ASN A 72 19.65 -11.41 15.77
C ASN A 72 18.61 -10.64 14.93
N ILE A 73 18.28 -9.41 15.34
CA ILE A 73 17.38 -8.52 14.58
C ILE A 73 18.01 -8.15 13.23
N SER A 74 19.29 -7.79 13.21
CA SER A 74 20.00 -7.39 11.99
C SER A 74 20.09 -8.56 11.00
N THR A 75 20.40 -9.76 11.48
CA THR A 75 20.42 -10.99 10.68
C THR A 75 19.04 -11.31 10.11
N GLY A 76 17.99 -11.21 10.92
CA GLY A 76 16.61 -11.36 10.45
C GLY A 76 16.28 -10.35 9.35
N LEU A 77 16.61 -9.08 9.57
CA LEU A 77 16.36 -8.01 8.60
C LEU A 77 17.13 -8.20 7.30
N ILE A 78 18.39 -8.65 7.34
CA ILE A 78 19.20 -8.92 6.13
C ILE A 78 18.65 -10.12 5.36
N ASN A 79 18.22 -11.17 6.07
CA ASN A 79 17.62 -12.36 5.44
C ASN A 79 16.22 -12.07 4.87
N ASP A 80 15.45 -11.18 5.50
CA ASP A 80 14.12 -10.76 5.06
C ASP A 80 14.16 -9.58 4.07
N ALA A 81 15.28 -8.87 3.98
CA ALA A 81 15.51 -7.77 3.03
C ALA A 81 15.18 -8.15 1.58
N PRO A 82 15.59 -9.30 1.01
CA PRO A 82 15.20 -9.66 -0.36
C PRO A 82 13.68 -9.78 -0.55
N PHE A 83 12.91 -10.17 0.46
CA PHE A 83 11.45 -10.17 0.39
C PHE A 83 10.88 -8.74 0.41
N LEU A 84 11.43 -7.87 1.26
CA LEU A 84 11.04 -6.45 1.32
C LEU A 84 11.42 -5.68 0.05
N VAL A 85 12.56 -6.00 -0.55
CA VAL A 85 13.01 -5.45 -1.85
C VAL A 85 12.12 -5.98 -2.97
N GLN A 86 11.68 -7.24 -2.93
CA GLN A 86 10.70 -7.77 -3.90
C GLN A 86 9.30 -7.16 -3.75
N LEU A 87 8.95 -6.64 -2.57
CA LEU A 87 7.73 -5.84 -2.38
C LEU A 87 7.90 -4.40 -2.90
N GLN A 88 9.10 -3.82 -2.78
CA GLN A 88 9.44 -2.49 -3.28
C GLN A 88 9.57 -2.48 -4.81
N ASP A 89 10.17 -3.52 -5.39
CA ASP A 89 10.09 -3.83 -6.80
C ASP A 89 8.69 -4.36 -7.08
N CYS A 90 7.75 -3.45 -7.26
CA CYS A 90 6.35 -3.65 -7.70
C CYS A 90 6.16 -4.64 -8.87
N SER A 91 7.22 -5.22 -9.45
CA SER A 91 7.23 -6.33 -10.39
C SER A 91 6.39 -7.52 -9.94
N TYR A 92 6.55 -8.03 -8.71
CA TYR A 92 5.84 -9.25 -8.29
C TYR A 92 4.34 -9.00 -8.08
N ALA A 93 3.99 -7.87 -7.46
CA ALA A 93 2.61 -7.40 -7.35
C ALA A 93 1.99 -7.11 -8.73
N LYS A 94 2.73 -6.49 -9.65
CA LYS A 94 2.29 -6.15 -11.01
C LYS A 94 2.15 -7.37 -11.91
N GLN A 95 3.02 -8.37 -11.79
CA GLN A 95 2.90 -9.65 -12.50
C GLN A 95 1.72 -10.44 -11.96
N THR A 96 1.57 -10.54 -10.64
CA THR A 96 0.42 -11.24 -10.04
C THR A 96 -0.90 -10.55 -10.38
N PHE A 97 -0.98 -9.22 -10.33
CA PHE A 97 -2.15 -8.48 -10.81
C PHE A 97 -2.34 -8.60 -12.32
N ARG A 98 -1.28 -8.62 -13.16
CA ARG A 98 -1.41 -8.83 -14.61
C ARG A 98 -1.93 -10.22 -14.93
N ASP A 99 -1.44 -11.25 -14.26
CA ASP A 99 -1.81 -12.64 -14.53
C ASP A 99 -3.23 -12.93 -14.01
N ILE A 100 -3.58 -12.40 -12.83
CA ILE A 100 -4.96 -12.43 -12.32
C ILE A 100 -5.90 -11.62 -13.23
N THR A 101 -5.47 -10.46 -13.74
CA THR A 101 -6.26 -9.65 -14.68
C THR A 101 -6.43 -10.35 -16.03
N ASN A 102 -5.40 -11.02 -16.56
CA ASN A 102 -5.47 -11.74 -17.82
C ASN A 102 -6.34 -13.00 -17.71
N ASN A 103 -6.24 -13.77 -16.61
CA ASN A 103 -6.97 -15.03 -16.50
C ASN A 103 -8.37 -14.90 -15.88
N ASN A 104 -8.68 -13.85 -15.08
CA ASN A 104 -9.98 -13.71 -14.41
C ASN A 104 -10.91 -12.62 -14.96
N CYS A 105 -10.50 -11.80 -15.95
CA CYS A 105 -11.33 -10.68 -16.43
C CYS A 105 -11.78 -10.68 -17.91
N PRO A 106 -12.25 -11.78 -18.52
CA PRO A 106 -13.18 -11.66 -19.64
C PRO A 106 -14.60 -11.26 -19.17
N GLY A 107 -14.99 -11.61 -17.93
CA GLY A 107 -16.32 -11.34 -17.38
C GLY A 107 -16.57 -9.86 -17.05
N LEU A 108 -15.62 -9.19 -16.41
CA LEU A 108 -15.81 -7.81 -15.95
C LEU A 108 -15.93 -6.80 -17.10
N ARG A 109 -15.19 -7.03 -18.20
CA ARG A 109 -15.29 -6.25 -19.44
C ARG A 109 -16.62 -6.50 -20.16
N ARG A 110 -17.13 -7.74 -20.13
CA ARG A 110 -18.44 -8.10 -20.71
C ARG A 110 -19.58 -7.47 -19.91
N TYR A 111 -19.58 -7.58 -18.59
CA TYR A 111 -20.60 -6.97 -17.72
C TYR A 111 -20.55 -5.43 -17.76
N GLY A 112 -19.36 -4.83 -17.74
CA GLY A 112 -19.21 -3.37 -17.89
C GLY A 112 -19.75 -2.86 -19.22
N TYR A 113 -19.58 -3.62 -20.31
CA TYR A 113 -20.16 -3.28 -21.61
C TYR A 113 -21.69 -3.33 -21.61
N TRP A 114 -22.30 -4.38 -21.04
CA TRP A 114 -23.77 -4.47 -20.94
C TRP A 114 -24.36 -3.36 -20.06
N VAL A 115 -23.69 -3.01 -18.96
CA VAL A 115 -24.09 -1.90 -18.08
C VAL A 115 -23.98 -0.55 -18.80
N TYR A 116 -22.91 -0.33 -19.56
CA TYR A 116 -22.73 0.88 -20.37
C TYR A 116 -23.81 1.02 -21.45
N VAL A 117 -24.14 -0.07 -22.17
CA VAL A 117 -25.22 -0.09 -23.15
C VAL A 117 -26.57 0.22 -22.49
N GLY A 118 -26.85 -0.36 -21.33
CA GLY A 118 -28.07 -0.07 -20.57
C GLY A 118 -28.18 1.40 -20.16
N LEU A 119 -27.10 1.98 -19.63
CA LEU A 119 -27.04 3.41 -19.27
C LEU A 119 -27.22 4.33 -20.48
N ALA A 120 -26.62 3.99 -21.62
CA ALA A 120 -26.78 4.76 -22.86
C ALA A 120 -28.21 4.72 -23.39
N MET A 121 -28.87 3.56 -23.36
CA MET A 121 -30.27 3.40 -23.75
C MET A 121 -31.22 4.18 -22.82
N LEU A 122 -30.98 4.17 -21.51
CA LEU A 122 -31.77 4.96 -20.56
C LEU A 122 -31.60 6.47 -20.77
N SER A 123 -30.36 6.92 -20.98
CA SER A 123 -30.06 8.33 -21.24
C SER A 123 -30.74 8.86 -22.51
N THR A 124 -30.68 8.08 -23.58
CA THR A 124 -31.32 8.43 -24.86
C THR A 124 -32.85 8.46 -24.74
N ALA A 125 -33.46 7.49 -24.05
CA ALA A 125 -34.91 7.47 -23.82
C ALA A 125 -35.41 8.68 -23.01
N VAL A 126 -34.67 9.09 -21.97
CA VAL A 126 -35.00 10.28 -21.18
C VAL A 126 -34.90 11.54 -22.04
N MET A 127 -33.84 11.69 -22.83
CA MET A 127 -33.69 12.84 -23.73
C MET A 127 -34.85 12.95 -24.73
N LEU A 128 -35.23 11.84 -25.37
CA LEU A 128 -36.36 11.83 -26.31
C LEU A 128 -37.68 12.18 -25.61
N SER A 129 -37.91 11.65 -24.40
CA SER A 129 -39.11 11.95 -23.61
C SER A 129 -39.23 13.44 -23.29
N LEU A 130 -38.10 14.09 -22.95
CA LEU A 130 -38.07 15.54 -22.70
C LEU A 130 -38.33 16.35 -23.97
N VAL A 131 -37.78 15.95 -25.11
CA VAL A 131 -38.03 16.63 -26.40
C VAL A 131 -39.51 16.55 -26.77
N PHE A 132 -40.12 15.35 -26.70
CA PHE A 132 -41.55 15.20 -26.96
C PHE A 132 -42.41 16.00 -25.99
N TRP A 133 -42.04 16.01 -24.70
CA TRP A 133 -42.74 16.81 -23.69
C TRP A 133 -42.72 18.30 -24.03
N ILE A 134 -41.57 18.83 -24.46
CA ILE A 134 -41.44 20.25 -24.84
C ILE A 134 -42.32 20.56 -26.05
N ILE A 135 -42.32 19.71 -27.08
CA ILE A 135 -43.15 19.91 -28.28
C ILE A 135 -44.64 19.86 -27.92
N TYR A 136 -45.07 18.84 -27.19
CA TYR A 136 -46.45 18.70 -26.74
C TYR A 136 -46.89 19.88 -25.85
N SER A 137 -46.02 20.32 -24.93
CA SER A 137 -46.28 21.46 -24.07
C SER A 137 -46.43 22.74 -24.90
N ARG A 138 -45.59 22.95 -25.93
CA ARG A 138 -45.71 24.09 -26.85
C ARG A 138 -47.00 24.06 -27.64
N GLU A 139 -47.36 22.93 -28.24
CA GLU A 139 -48.65 22.79 -28.93
C GLU A 139 -49.84 23.01 -28.00
N ARG A 140 -49.77 22.48 -26.77
CA ARG A 140 -50.82 22.69 -25.77
C ARG A 140 -50.89 24.16 -25.33
N GLN A 141 -49.75 24.85 -25.21
CA GLN A 141 -49.71 26.28 -24.92
C GLN A 141 -50.38 27.07 -26.05
N HIS A 142 -50.02 26.81 -27.31
CA HIS A 142 -50.65 27.45 -28.47
C HIS A 142 -52.15 27.17 -28.58
N ARG A 143 -52.59 25.93 -28.28
CA ARG A 143 -54.04 25.61 -28.21
C ARG A 143 -54.73 26.36 -27.07
N LYS A 144 -54.07 26.53 -25.92
CA LYS A 144 -54.60 27.32 -24.79
C LYS A 144 -54.62 28.82 -25.07
N GLU A 145 -53.73 29.34 -25.91
CA GLU A 145 -53.71 30.75 -26.34
C GLU A 145 -54.77 31.05 -27.41
N ALA A 146 -55.14 30.08 -28.25
CA ALA A 146 -56.27 30.20 -29.19
C ALA A 146 -57.65 29.99 -28.55
N LEU A 147 -57.72 29.34 -27.38
CA LEU A 147 -58.95 29.11 -26.62
C LEU A 147 -59.58 30.39 -25.99
N PRO A 148 -58.85 31.40 -25.47
CA PRO A 148 -59.47 32.65 -25.00
C PRO A 148 -60.08 33.44 -26.15
N GLU A 149 -59.46 33.47 -27.34
CA GLU A 149 -60.04 34.13 -28.51
C GLU A 149 -61.34 33.44 -28.99
N TYR A 150 -61.37 32.11 -28.97
CA TYR A 150 -62.59 31.34 -29.25
C TYR A 150 -63.67 31.50 -28.17
N SER A 151 -63.30 31.57 -26.89
CA SER A 151 -64.25 31.76 -25.78
C SER A 151 -64.88 33.16 -25.81
N ASP A 152 -64.08 34.20 -26.02
CA ASP A 152 -64.53 35.60 -26.09
C ASP A 152 -65.44 35.83 -27.31
N SER A 153 -65.06 35.30 -28.48
CA SER A 153 -65.90 35.35 -29.68
C SER A 153 -67.24 34.61 -29.50
N LYS A 154 -67.24 33.47 -28.79
CA LYS A 154 -68.46 32.71 -28.48
C LYS A 154 -69.35 33.42 -27.45
N GLU A 155 -68.78 34.21 -26.54
CA GLU A 155 -69.53 35.00 -25.56
C GLU A 155 -70.16 36.23 -26.22
N ILE A 156 -69.44 36.94 -27.09
CA ILE A 156 -69.97 38.08 -27.88
C ILE A 156 -71.17 37.67 -28.75
N VAL A 157 -71.14 36.49 -29.38
CA VAL A 157 -72.27 35.99 -30.18
C VAL A 157 -73.48 35.64 -29.31
N ARG A 158 -73.27 35.20 -28.06
CA ARG A 158 -74.37 34.85 -27.15
C ARG A 158 -75.09 36.08 -26.57
N VAL A 159 -74.39 37.20 -26.41
CA VAL A 159 -74.96 38.45 -25.85
C VAL A 159 -75.73 39.27 -26.89
N ASN A 160 -75.50 39.03 -28.19
CA ASN A 160 -76.15 39.73 -29.30
C ASN A 160 -77.45 39.07 -29.81
N PHE A 161 -78.05 38.14 -29.06
CA PHE A 161 -79.33 37.49 -29.36
C PHE A 161 -80.30 37.59 -28.19
#